data_AF-A0A537CDJ4-F1
#
_entry.id   AF-A0A537CDJ4-F1
#
_cell.length_a   1.000
_cell.length_b   1.000
_cell.length_c   1.000
_cell.angle_alpha   90.00
_cell.angle_beta   90.00
_cell.angle_gamma   90.00
#
_symmetry.space_group_name_H-M   'P 1'
#
loop_
_entity.id
_entity.type
_entity.pdbx_description
1 polymer ?
#
loop_
_entity_poly.entity_id
_entity_poly.type
_entity_poly.pdbx_seq_one_letter_code
_entity_poly.pdbx_strand_id
1 'polypeptide(L)'
;MAQGFDPEFHGLFEAPIDGVKILEGPAIDQPGWRGRIVKGIYDMLGGNLESLGLSPSQLKTLKDFDREEIFRKPVWSLFKGIGVSTWKSLVIKSVEKAKIDTVVTTDVHRLIRLSGTLNGHTGLLAMRVPEEGIDEFDPFTQAVAFQGRMKVSVKESPEFRIGEGYFGPYRNENVELPSAAAMLLLCKHRAEPIA
;
A
#
# COMPACT_ATOMS: atom_id res chain seq x y z
N MET A 1 12.98 7.55 1.36
CA MET A 1 11.54 7.31 1.55
C MET A 1 10.88 8.67 1.80
N ALA A 2 9.69 8.90 1.24
CA ALA A 2 9.01 10.22 1.15
C ALA A 2 9.82 11.39 0.53
N GLN A 3 10.75 11.09 -0.39
CA GLN A 3 11.57 12.13 -1.01
C GLN A 3 10.71 13.07 -1.87
N GLY A 4 10.82 14.39 -1.60
CA GLY A 4 10.03 15.41 -2.30
C GLY A 4 8.61 15.62 -1.76
N PHE A 5 8.22 14.96 -0.66
CA PHE A 5 6.93 15.19 -0.01
C PHE A 5 7.01 16.38 0.95
N ASP A 6 6.15 17.39 0.74
CA ASP A 6 6.03 18.55 1.62
C ASP A 6 4.64 18.61 2.28
N PRO A 7 4.53 18.45 3.61
CA PRO A 7 3.27 18.58 4.33
C PRO A 7 2.54 19.93 4.11
N GLU A 8 3.25 21.02 3.81
CA GLU A 8 2.64 22.33 3.55
C GLU A 8 1.78 22.32 2.29
N PHE A 9 2.24 21.67 1.20
CA PHE A 9 1.43 21.48 -0.01
C PHE A 9 0.17 20.62 0.25
N HIS A 10 0.19 19.85 1.33
CA HIS A 10 -0.95 19.06 1.79
C HIS A 10 -1.77 19.75 2.88
N GLY A 11 -1.52 21.04 3.13
CA GLY A 11 -2.35 21.89 3.98
C GLY A 11 -1.94 21.93 5.44
N LEU A 12 -0.78 21.38 5.81
CA LEU A 12 -0.25 21.47 7.18
C LEU A 12 0.67 22.69 7.34
N PHE A 13 0.15 23.80 7.87
CA PHE A 13 0.91 25.05 8.06
C PHE A 13 0.42 25.85 9.28
N GLU A 14 1.29 26.72 9.82
CA GLU A 14 0.90 27.68 10.85
C GLU A 14 0.41 28.98 10.20
N ALA A 15 -0.79 29.44 10.55
CA ALA A 15 -1.34 30.72 10.14
C ALA A 15 -1.49 31.67 11.35
N PRO A 16 -1.07 32.94 11.24
CA PRO A 16 -1.37 33.94 12.25
C PRO A 16 -2.83 34.41 12.09
N ILE A 17 -3.66 34.20 13.11
CA ILE A 17 -5.02 34.71 13.19
C ILE A 17 -5.12 35.55 14.47
N ASP A 18 -5.35 36.86 14.32
CA ASP A 18 -5.44 37.83 15.42
C ASP A 18 -4.26 37.77 16.42
N GLY A 19 -3.04 37.56 15.90
CA GLY A 19 -1.82 37.48 16.71
C GLY A 19 -1.59 36.13 17.40
N VAL A 20 -2.52 35.18 17.26
CA VAL A 20 -2.40 33.80 17.72
C VAL A 20 -1.98 32.90 16.55
N LYS A 21 -0.96 32.05 16.77
CA LYS A 21 -0.58 31.03 15.80
C LYS A 21 -1.58 29.88 15.85
N ILE A 22 -2.29 29.66 14.76
CA ILE A 22 -3.22 28.54 14.59
C ILE A 22 -2.56 27.53 13.65
N LEU A 23 -2.53 26.28 14.06
CA LEU A 23 -2.08 25.18 13.21
C LEU A 23 -3.28 24.66 12.40
N GLU A 24 -3.16 24.78 11.08
CA GLU A 24 -4.10 24.22 10.12
C GLU A 24 -3.55 22.92 9.53
N GLY A 25 -4.44 22.04 9.09
CA GLY A 25 -4.07 20.75 8.54
C GLY A 25 -5.24 20.05 7.82
N PRO A 26 -4.96 18.99 7.07
CA PRO A 26 -5.96 18.25 6.32
C PRO A 26 -7.01 17.57 7.22
N ALA A 27 -8.16 17.22 6.64
CA ALA A 27 -9.21 16.47 7.32
C ALA A 27 -9.31 15.04 6.78
N ILE A 28 -9.81 14.12 7.61
CA ILE A 28 -9.83 12.67 7.31
C ILE A 28 -10.78 12.28 6.16
N ASP A 29 -11.81 13.09 5.94
CA ASP A 29 -12.82 12.95 4.88
C ASP A 29 -12.35 13.50 3.53
N GLN A 30 -11.19 14.17 3.48
CA GLN A 30 -10.67 14.71 2.23
C GLN A 30 -10.16 13.61 1.30
N PRO A 31 -10.37 13.73 -0.02
CA PRO A 31 -9.87 12.76 -0.98
C PRO A 31 -8.34 12.82 -1.10
N GLY A 32 -7.76 11.76 -1.67
CA GLY A 32 -6.34 11.69 -2.01
C GLY A 32 -5.39 11.71 -0.81
N TRP A 33 -4.23 12.34 -0.99
CA TRP A 33 -3.16 12.35 0.03
C TRP A 33 -3.57 12.98 1.35
N ARG A 34 -4.40 14.03 1.32
CA ARG A 34 -4.83 14.73 2.53
C ARG A 34 -5.55 13.79 3.50
N GLY A 35 -6.56 13.06 3.05
CA GLY A 35 -7.24 12.06 3.89
C GLY A 35 -6.33 10.88 4.26
N ARG A 36 -5.49 10.40 3.32
CA ARG A 36 -4.56 9.28 3.60
C ARG A 36 -3.56 9.61 4.72
N ILE A 37 -3.04 10.84 4.76
CA ILE A 37 -2.17 11.32 5.84
C ILE A 37 -2.88 11.22 7.19
N VAL A 38 -4.10 11.74 7.27
CA VAL A 38 -4.87 11.74 8.55
C VAL A 38 -5.23 10.33 8.97
N LYS A 39 -5.63 9.45 8.05
CA LYS A 39 -5.86 8.02 8.32
C LYS A 39 -4.60 7.32 8.82
N GLY A 40 -3.46 7.56 8.17
CA GLY A 40 -2.18 6.99 8.60
C GLY A 40 -1.75 7.48 9.99
N ILE A 41 -2.04 8.75 10.32
CA ILE A 41 -1.86 9.30 11.67
C ILE A 41 -2.79 8.62 12.66
N TYR A 42 -4.08 8.49 12.35
CA TYR A 42 -5.06 7.79 13.18
C TYR A 42 -4.60 6.36 13.51
N ASP A 43 -4.14 5.60 12.50
CA ASP A 43 -3.61 4.26 12.69
C ASP A 43 -2.34 4.22 13.55
N MET A 44 -1.49 5.25 13.46
CA MET A 44 -0.32 5.40 14.34
C MET A 44 -0.71 5.68 15.78
N LEU A 45 -1.73 6.52 16.00
CA LEU A 45 -2.24 6.84 17.34
C LEU A 45 -2.85 5.63 18.03
N GLY A 46 -3.45 4.71 17.28
CA GLY A 46 -3.94 3.42 17.79
C GLY A 46 -2.86 2.34 17.99
N GLY A 47 -1.61 2.61 17.62
CA GLY A 47 -0.51 1.65 17.65
C GLY A 47 0.54 1.93 18.73
N ASN A 48 1.75 1.39 18.53
CA ASN A 48 2.90 1.62 19.40
C ASN A 48 3.55 2.99 19.10
N LEU A 49 3.27 3.97 19.96
CA LEU A 49 3.75 5.34 19.85
C LEU A 49 5.25 5.48 20.18
N GLU A 50 5.82 4.58 20.96
CA GLU A 50 7.22 4.60 21.38
C GLU A 50 8.17 4.51 20.17
N SER A 51 7.75 3.84 19.11
CA SER A 51 8.49 3.73 17.84
C SER A 51 8.58 5.05 17.05
N LEU A 52 7.84 6.09 17.45
CA LEU A 52 7.76 7.34 16.70
C LEU A 52 8.89 8.33 17.01
N GLY A 53 9.73 8.07 18.02
CA GLY A 53 10.85 8.95 18.38
C GLY A 53 10.40 10.30 18.96
N LEU A 54 9.27 10.30 19.67
CA LEU A 54 8.68 11.47 20.31
C LEU A 54 9.24 11.69 21.72
N SER A 55 9.22 12.92 22.22
CA SER A 55 9.62 13.22 23.59
C SER A 55 8.63 12.60 24.60
N PRO A 56 9.03 12.37 25.88
CA PRO A 56 8.12 11.84 26.89
C PRO A 56 6.85 12.67 27.09
N SER A 57 6.94 14.01 26.98
CA SER A 57 5.79 14.91 27.08
C SER A 57 4.85 14.79 25.87
N GLN A 58 5.41 14.66 24.68
CA GLN A 58 4.64 14.44 23.44
C GLN A 58 3.94 13.08 23.47
N LEU A 59 4.64 12.02 23.88
CA LEU A 59 4.07 10.68 24.05
C LEU A 59 2.91 10.68 25.03
N LYS A 60 3.08 11.32 26.20
CA LYS A 60 2.01 11.46 27.18
C LYS A 60 0.80 12.18 26.58
N THR A 61 1.04 13.30 25.91
CA THR A 61 -0.03 14.09 25.26
C THR A 61 -0.81 13.27 24.23
N LEU A 62 -0.14 12.46 23.41
CA LEU A 62 -0.80 11.63 22.40
C LEU A 62 -1.48 10.39 23.00
N LYS A 63 -0.97 9.84 24.11
CA LYS A 63 -1.58 8.70 24.82
C LYS A 63 -2.84 9.07 25.58
N ASP A 64 -2.84 10.25 26.20
CA ASP A 64 -3.97 10.75 26.98
C ASP A 64 -5.11 11.28 26.06
N PHE A 65 -4.86 11.32 24.74
CA PHE A 65 -5.80 11.82 23.76
C PHE A 65 -6.76 10.75 23.28
N ASP A 66 -8.05 11.09 23.25
CA ASP A 66 -9.05 10.28 22.56
C ASP A 66 -8.84 10.43 21.04
N ARG A 67 -8.35 9.37 20.39
CA ARG A 67 -8.09 9.37 18.94
C ARG A 67 -9.32 9.72 18.10
N GLU A 68 -10.54 9.55 18.62
CA GLU A 68 -11.79 9.91 17.93
C GLU A 68 -11.95 11.44 17.77
N GLU A 69 -11.22 12.24 18.55
CA GLU A 69 -11.16 13.69 18.36
C GLU A 69 -10.50 14.06 17.02
N ILE A 70 -9.80 13.13 16.33
CA ILE A 70 -9.29 13.34 14.96
C ILE A 70 -10.40 13.63 13.94
N PHE A 71 -11.65 13.30 14.27
CA PHE A 71 -12.82 13.57 13.44
C PHE A 71 -13.37 15.01 13.63
N ARG A 72 -12.87 15.80 14.60
CA ARG A 72 -13.39 17.16 14.91
C ARG A 72 -12.52 18.29 14.36
N LYS A 73 -13.09 19.30 13.70
CA LYS A 73 -12.32 20.45 13.17
C LYS A 73 -12.07 21.55 14.24
N PRO A 74 -10.88 22.19 14.33
CA PRO A 74 -9.61 21.83 13.70
C PRO A 74 -8.70 21.04 14.67
N VAL A 75 -8.70 19.71 14.50
CA VAL A 75 -7.84 18.72 15.18
C VAL A 75 -6.44 19.22 15.52
N TRP A 76 -5.74 19.80 14.55
CA TRP A 76 -4.32 20.11 14.60
C TRP A 76 -3.94 21.12 15.69
N SER A 77 -4.83 22.09 15.96
CA SER A 77 -4.65 23.09 17.01
C SER A 77 -5.11 22.62 18.39
N LEU A 78 -5.82 21.48 18.49
CA LEU A 78 -6.33 20.96 19.77
C LEU A 78 -5.23 20.32 20.62
N PHE A 79 -4.13 19.86 20.02
CA PHE A 79 -3.04 19.17 20.72
C PHE A 79 -2.05 20.13 21.36
N LYS A 80 -2.42 20.67 22.52
CA LYS A 80 -1.49 21.45 23.36
C LYS A 80 -0.24 20.61 23.66
N GLY A 81 0.92 21.06 23.16
CA GLY A 81 2.21 20.36 23.32
C GLY A 81 2.72 19.63 22.08
N ILE A 82 1.92 19.53 21.02
CA ILE A 82 2.35 19.01 19.72
C ILE A 82 2.41 20.18 18.72
N GLY A 83 3.62 20.65 18.42
CA GLY A 83 3.84 21.74 17.46
C GLY A 83 3.87 21.28 16.00
N VAL A 84 3.93 22.25 15.08
CA VAL A 84 3.98 21.99 13.63
C VAL A 84 5.12 21.07 13.21
N SER A 85 6.30 21.16 13.84
CA SER A 85 7.46 20.31 13.55
C SER A 85 7.19 18.84 13.87
N THR A 86 6.54 18.57 15.01
CA THR A 86 6.13 17.23 15.40
C THR A 86 5.07 16.69 14.44
N TRP A 87 4.08 17.51 14.07
CA TRP A 87 3.08 17.12 13.08
C TRP A 87 3.68 16.82 11.72
N LYS A 88 4.61 17.65 11.22
CA LYS A 88 5.34 17.37 9.97
C LYS A 88 6.07 16.04 10.04
N SER A 89 6.74 15.74 11.15
CA SER A 89 7.40 14.43 11.37
C SER A 89 6.41 13.26 11.34
N LEU A 90 5.25 13.39 12.00
CA LEU A 90 4.19 12.38 11.96
C LEU A 90 3.61 12.21 10.56
N VAL A 91 3.38 13.29 9.82
CA VAL A 91 2.93 13.22 8.42
C VAL A 91 3.92 12.45 7.56
N ILE A 92 5.22 12.75 7.65
CA ILE A 92 6.24 12.01 6.89
C ILE A 92 6.21 10.52 7.22
N LYS A 93 6.18 10.15 8.52
CA LYS A 93 6.07 8.75 8.95
C LYS A 93 4.78 8.08 8.43
N SER A 94 3.67 8.82 8.36
CA SER A 94 2.41 8.30 7.80
C SER A 94 2.53 8.00 6.30
N VAL A 95 3.24 8.83 5.55
CA VAL A 95 3.44 8.66 4.10
C VAL A 95 4.40 7.51 3.82
N GLU A 96 5.43 7.33 4.64
CA GLU A 96 6.36 6.20 4.51
C GLU A 96 5.67 4.84 4.64
N LYS A 97 4.61 4.75 5.45
CA LYS A 97 3.79 3.53 5.56
C LYS A 97 3.06 3.16 4.26
N ALA A 98 2.84 4.11 3.35
CA ALA A 98 2.21 3.83 2.05
C ALA A 98 3.13 3.06 1.08
N LYS A 99 4.42 2.86 1.42
CA LYS A 99 5.39 2.06 0.65
C LYS A 99 5.40 2.35 -0.86
N ILE A 100 5.30 3.64 -1.21
CA ILE A 100 5.33 4.09 -2.60
C ILE A 100 6.73 3.86 -3.17
N ASP A 101 6.80 3.31 -4.38
CA ASP A 101 8.02 3.34 -5.17
C ASP A 101 8.23 4.76 -5.73
N THR A 102 9.08 5.54 -5.06
CA THR A 102 9.37 6.93 -5.44
C THR A 102 10.02 7.02 -6.81
N VAL A 103 10.79 6.01 -7.24
CA VAL A 103 11.44 5.99 -8.56
C VAL A 103 10.40 5.88 -9.68
N VAL A 104 9.25 5.25 -9.42
CA VAL A 104 8.12 5.24 -10.36
C VAL A 104 7.46 6.61 -10.43
N THR A 105 7.31 7.25 -9.28
CA THR A 105 6.50 8.47 -9.14
C THR A 105 7.21 9.70 -9.69
N THR A 106 8.54 9.80 -9.54
CA THR A 106 9.30 10.99 -9.96
C THR A 106 9.74 10.96 -11.42
N ASP A 107 9.69 9.80 -12.07
CA ASP A 107 10.10 9.63 -13.47
C ASP A 107 8.95 9.95 -14.42
N VAL A 108 9.02 11.11 -15.08
CA VAL A 108 8.01 11.58 -16.06
C VAL A 108 8.06 10.82 -17.39
N HIS A 109 9.07 9.97 -17.60
CA HIS A 109 9.25 9.17 -18.81
C HIS A 109 9.07 7.66 -18.56
N ARG A 110 8.54 7.29 -17.39
CA ARG A 110 8.35 5.90 -16.98
C ARG A 110 7.42 5.16 -17.94
N LEU A 111 7.87 4.00 -18.41
CA LEU A 111 6.99 3.06 -19.12
C LEU A 111 6.08 2.34 -18.13
N ILE A 112 4.77 2.42 -18.36
CA ILE A 112 3.76 1.71 -17.59
C ILE A 112 3.29 0.49 -18.39
N ARG A 113 3.10 -0.64 -17.71
CA ARG A 113 2.59 -1.85 -18.37
C ARG A 113 1.18 -1.58 -18.91
N LEU A 114 0.97 -1.89 -20.18
CA LEU A 114 -0.32 -1.72 -20.84
C LEU A 114 -1.37 -2.67 -20.24
N SER A 115 -2.53 -2.13 -19.88
CA SER A 115 -3.65 -2.92 -19.37
C SER A 115 -4.13 -3.94 -20.41
N GLY A 116 -4.50 -5.14 -19.97
CA GLY A 116 -4.90 -6.26 -20.82
C GLY A 116 -3.74 -7.09 -21.38
N THR A 117 -2.49 -6.71 -21.12
CA THR A 117 -1.31 -7.51 -21.51
C THR A 117 -0.96 -8.58 -20.48
N LEU A 118 -0.22 -9.61 -20.90
CA LEU A 118 0.29 -10.66 -20.01
C LEU A 118 1.59 -10.23 -19.31
N ASN A 119 1.69 -10.53 -18.03
CA ASN A 119 2.94 -10.43 -17.28
C ASN A 119 3.85 -11.62 -17.58
N GLY A 120 4.98 -11.39 -18.26
CA GLY A 120 5.93 -12.45 -18.61
C GLY A 120 6.50 -13.25 -17.43
N HIS A 121 6.43 -12.73 -16.19
CA HIS A 121 6.92 -13.43 -15.00
C HIS A 121 5.86 -14.26 -14.26
N THR A 122 4.57 -14.12 -14.61
CA THR A 122 3.48 -14.82 -13.90
C THR A 122 2.43 -15.43 -14.82
N GLY A 123 2.36 -15.02 -16.08
CA GLY A 123 1.27 -15.39 -16.99
C GLY A 123 -0.08 -14.76 -16.65
N LEU A 124 -0.14 -13.86 -15.67
CA LEU A 124 -1.36 -13.15 -15.27
C LEU A 124 -1.58 -11.88 -16.11
N LEU A 125 -2.84 -11.49 -16.26
CA LEU A 125 -3.24 -10.25 -16.93
C LEU A 125 -2.90 -9.04 -16.07
N ALA A 126 -2.34 -8.00 -16.70
CA ALA A 126 -2.30 -6.66 -16.15
C ALA A 126 -3.69 -6.02 -16.27
N MET A 127 -4.59 -6.33 -15.35
CA MET A 127 -5.98 -5.89 -15.42
C MET A 127 -6.23 -4.52 -14.80
N ARG A 128 -7.25 -3.83 -15.30
CA ARG A 128 -7.80 -2.64 -14.65
C ARG A 128 -8.78 -3.09 -13.57
N VAL A 129 -8.55 -2.66 -12.34
CA VAL A 129 -9.44 -2.91 -11.20
C VAL A 129 -10.23 -1.62 -10.93
N PRO A 130 -11.58 -1.67 -10.89
CA PRO A 130 -12.40 -0.52 -10.49
C PRO A 130 -12.08 -0.07 -9.06
N GLU A 131 -12.26 1.22 -8.77
CA GLU A 131 -11.99 1.76 -7.43
C GLU A 131 -12.92 1.13 -6.38
N GLU A 132 -14.17 0.88 -6.75
CA GLU A 132 -15.19 0.31 -5.88
C GLU A 132 -14.97 -1.17 -5.57
N GLY A 133 -14.10 -1.86 -6.32
CA GLY A 133 -13.86 -3.30 -6.20
C GLY A 133 -12.42 -3.65 -5.82
N ILE A 134 -11.63 -2.68 -5.34
CA ILE A 134 -10.21 -2.88 -5.07
C ILE A 134 -9.98 -3.77 -3.83
N ASP A 135 -10.88 -3.71 -2.85
CA ASP A 135 -10.76 -4.45 -1.59
C ASP A 135 -11.13 -5.93 -1.77
N GLU A 136 -12.04 -6.24 -2.70
CA GLU A 136 -12.47 -7.61 -3.04
C GLU A 136 -11.61 -8.24 -4.14
N PHE A 137 -10.68 -7.51 -4.72
CA PHE A 137 -9.92 -7.95 -5.87
C PHE A 137 -8.95 -9.10 -5.53
N ASP A 138 -9.14 -10.26 -6.18
CA ASP A 138 -8.22 -11.40 -6.09
C ASP A 138 -7.48 -11.63 -7.42
N PRO A 139 -6.17 -11.32 -7.50
CA PRO A 139 -5.40 -11.49 -8.73
C PRO A 139 -5.24 -12.97 -9.13
N PHE A 140 -5.36 -13.91 -8.19
CA PHE A 140 -5.18 -15.33 -8.51
C PHE A 140 -6.42 -15.96 -9.13
N THR A 141 -7.58 -15.33 -9.05
CA THR A 141 -8.83 -15.78 -9.70
C THR A 141 -9.19 -14.88 -10.88
N GLN A 142 -9.19 -13.56 -10.68
CA GLN A 142 -9.68 -12.60 -11.67
C GLN A 142 -8.65 -12.24 -12.75
N ALA A 143 -7.34 -12.33 -12.47
CA ALA A 143 -6.30 -12.00 -13.46
C ALA A 143 -5.80 -13.22 -14.27
N VAL A 144 -6.51 -14.34 -14.20
CA VAL A 144 -6.16 -15.58 -14.91
C VAL A 144 -6.52 -15.48 -16.39
N ALA A 145 -5.53 -15.64 -17.26
CA ALA A 145 -5.72 -15.54 -18.71
C ALA A 145 -5.95 -16.88 -19.41
N PHE A 146 -5.43 -17.98 -18.83
CA PHE A 146 -5.32 -19.26 -19.51
C PHE A 146 -6.34 -20.26 -18.97
N GLN A 147 -7.05 -20.92 -19.88
CA GLN A 147 -8.01 -21.99 -19.58
C GLN A 147 -7.51 -23.34 -20.12
N GLY A 148 -8.13 -24.43 -19.68
CA GLY A 148 -7.75 -25.79 -20.06
C GLY A 148 -6.71 -26.41 -19.12
N ARG A 149 -6.02 -27.45 -19.61
CA ARG A 149 -4.99 -28.19 -18.88
C ARG A 149 -3.72 -28.32 -19.72
N MET A 150 -2.57 -28.39 -19.05
CA MET A 150 -1.26 -28.52 -19.68
C MET A 150 -0.38 -29.46 -18.84
N LYS A 151 0.37 -30.32 -19.53
CA LYS A 151 1.39 -31.16 -18.92
C LYS A 151 2.72 -30.42 -18.83
N VAL A 152 3.33 -30.46 -17.66
CA VAL A 152 4.62 -29.82 -17.40
C VAL A 152 5.50 -30.73 -16.55
N SER A 153 6.81 -30.65 -16.77
CA SER A 153 7.84 -31.27 -15.95
C SER A 153 8.28 -30.26 -14.91
N VAL A 154 7.92 -30.46 -13.65
CA VAL A 154 8.21 -29.52 -12.56
C VAL A 154 9.49 -29.95 -11.87
N LYS A 155 10.50 -29.06 -11.85
CA LYS A 155 11.76 -29.29 -11.15
C LYS A 155 11.54 -29.21 -9.63
N GLU A 156 10.97 -28.10 -9.18
CA GLU A 156 10.66 -27.85 -7.78
C GLU A 156 9.67 -26.68 -7.65
N SER A 157 8.64 -26.85 -6.84
CA SER A 157 7.73 -25.77 -6.44
C SER A 157 7.20 -25.99 -5.03
N PRO A 158 7.09 -24.95 -4.18
CA PRO A 158 6.25 -25.03 -2.98
C PRO A 158 4.78 -25.20 -3.38
N GLU A 159 3.91 -25.43 -2.39
CA GLU A 159 2.47 -25.32 -2.59
C GLU A 159 2.11 -23.88 -2.97
N PHE A 160 1.19 -23.71 -3.92
CA PHE A 160 0.72 -22.41 -4.37
C PHE A 160 -0.74 -22.46 -4.79
N ARG A 161 -1.41 -21.29 -4.72
CA ARG A 161 -2.79 -21.13 -5.17
C ARG A 161 -2.85 -20.46 -6.54
N ILE A 162 -3.70 -20.98 -7.42
CA ILE A 162 -4.18 -20.25 -8.59
C ILE A 162 -5.60 -20.67 -8.93
N GLY A 163 -6.44 -19.71 -9.29
CA GLY A 163 -7.89 -19.88 -9.31
C GLY A 163 -8.41 -20.32 -7.95
N GLU A 164 -9.32 -21.30 -7.99
CA GLU A 164 -9.92 -21.93 -6.80
C GLU A 164 -9.09 -23.10 -6.24
N GLY A 165 -7.94 -23.42 -6.85
CA GLY A 165 -7.15 -24.62 -6.54
C GLY A 165 -5.82 -24.32 -5.87
N TYR A 166 -5.38 -25.27 -5.02
CA TYR A 166 -4.01 -25.35 -4.50
C TYR A 166 -3.26 -26.48 -5.21
N PHE A 167 -2.00 -26.23 -5.56
CA PHE A 167 -1.16 -27.13 -6.33
C PHE A 167 0.21 -27.26 -5.68
N GLY A 168 0.82 -28.43 -5.79
CA GLY A 168 2.08 -28.75 -5.16
C GLY A 168 1.94 -29.17 -3.70
N PRO A 169 3.04 -29.19 -2.92
CA PRO A 169 4.40 -28.98 -3.41
C PRO A 169 4.80 -30.06 -4.43
N TYR A 170 5.65 -29.70 -5.39
CA TYR A 170 6.11 -30.59 -6.45
C TYR A 170 7.62 -30.73 -6.45
N ARG A 171 8.14 -31.91 -6.79
CA ARG A 171 9.59 -32.13 -6.93
C ARG A 171 9.96 -33.21 -7.95
N ASN A 172 10.62 -32.79 -9.03
CA ASN A 172 11.08 -33.63 -10.13
C ASN A 172 10.00 -34.59 -10.66
N GLU A 173 8.83 -34.04 -10.98
CA GLU A 173 7.67 -34.83 -11.40
C GLU A 173 6.95 -34.21 -12.60
N ASN A 174 6.32 -35.07 -13.39
CA ASN A 174 5.49 -34.66 -14.51
C ASN A 174 4.04 -34.59 -14.05
N VAL A 175 3.43 -33.42 -14.13
CA VAL A 175 2.06 -33.18 -13.67
C VAL A 175 1.24 -32.52 -14.76
N GLU A 176 -0.05 -32.87 -14.80
CA GLU A 176 -1.03 -32.15 -15.60
C GLU A 176 -1.79 -31.16 -14.71
N LEU A 177 -1.63 -29.87 -14.99
CA LEU A 177 -2.20 -28.79 -14.21
C LEU A 177 -3.18 -27.98 -15.06
N PRO A 178 -4.09 -27.21 -14.43
CA PRO A 178 -4.77 -26.14 -15.16
C PRO A 178 -3.75 -25.24 -15.84
N SER A 179 -4.04 -24.80 -17.07
CA SER A 179 -3.10 -24.02 -17.89
C SER A 179 -2.58 -22.79 -17.16
N ALA A 180 -3.40 -22.13 -16.34
CA ALA A 180 -2.98 -21.01 -15.50
C ALA A 180 -1.85 -21.36 -14.50
N ALA A 181 -1.98 -22.52 -13.83
CA ALA A 181 -0.98 -23.01 -12.87
C ALA A 181 0.31 -23.41 -13.58
N ALA A 182 0.18 -24.13 -14.70
CA ALA A 182 1.32 -24.51 -15.54
C ALA A 182 2.06 -23.26 -16.03
N MET A 183 1.35 -22.27 -16.59
CA MET A 183 1.94 -21.02 -17.07
C MET A 183 2.65 -20.23 -15.97
N LEU A 184 2.11 -20.20 -14.75
CA LEU A 184 2.79 -19.58 -13.62
C LEU A 184 4.16 -20.25 -13.36
N LEU A 185 4.21 -21.59 -13.35
CA LEU A 185 5.46 -22.33 -13.14
C LEU A 185 6.45 -22.15 -14.30
N LEU A 186 5.97 -22.16 -15.55
CA LEU A 186 6.77 -21.92 -16.74
C LEU A 186 7.38 -20.50 -16.72
N CYS A 187 6.57 -19.47 -16.46
CA CYS A 187 7.03 -18.08 -16.35
C CYS A 187 7.97 -17.83 -15.16
N LYS A 188 7.93 -18.68 -14.14
CA LYS A 188 8.86 -18.67 -13.00
C LYS A 188 10.10 -19.54 -13.22
N HIS A 189 10.25 -20.14 -14.40
CA HIS A 189 11.34 -21.06 -14.73
C HIS A 189 11.46 -22.23 -13.74
N ARG A 190 10.32 -22.73 -13.25
CA ARG A 190 10.22 -23.87 -12.32
C ARG A 190 9.77 -25.16 -12.99
N ALA A 191 9.30 -25.06 -14.23
CA ALA A 191 8.85 -26.18 -15.01
C ALA A 191 9.21 -26.01 -16.49
N GLU A 192 9.12 -27.10 -17.25
CA GLU A 192 9.26 -27.15 -18.70
C GLU A 192 8.02 -27.80 -19.32
N PRO A 193 7.57 -27.37 -20.52
CA PRO A 193 6.42 -27.98 -21.18
C PRO A 193 6.76 -29.40 -21.64
N ILE A 194 5.78 -30.30 -21.55
CA ILE A 194 5.89 -31.66 -22.09
C ILE A 194 4.81 -31.82 -23.18
N ALA A 195 5.19 -32.46 -24.28
CA ALA A 195 4.27 -32.81 -25.38
C ALA A 195 3.22 -33.85 -24.96
#